data_AF-A0A1L7GQG8-F1
#
_entry.id   AF-A0A1L7GQG8-F1
#
_cell.length_a   1.000
_cell.length_b   1.000
_cell.length_c   1.000
_cell.angle_alpha   90.00
_cell.angle_beta   90.00
_cell.angle_gamma   90.00
#
_symmetry.space_group_name_H-M   'P 1'
#
loop_
_entity.id
_entity.type
_entity.pdbx_description
1 polymer ?
#
loop_
_entity_poly.entity_id
_entity_poly.type
_entity_poly.pdbx_seq_one_letter_code
_entity_poly.pdbx_strand_id
1 'polypeptide(L)'
;MLALALLLAGGAATGCGGRATTHHKPGTSHEQASGSVGTLLPAADAAGHKLREVPAEGAPEVQLSVRPDSEDGWNLQLGVKNFRFTPDSTGGAALPGAGHAHLELDGRKIARVYGPWFHLPAAQVPEGAHTLTVRLYADDHTAWAVSGKPVEGSAQLTAPAPGRSGGHGHGDSPSTQPPAPGQEQADRTVVITVRDGKVSPAPARTELRRGEGVALRVTSDRADTLHVHGYDKELALPAGQEATLTLTADRTGLFEVETHESRLVLTQLLVR
;
A
#
# COMPACT_ATOMS: atom_id res chain seq x y z
N MET A 1 17.05 39.97 -70.10
CA MET A 1 16.41 41.02 -69.28
C MET A 1 15.28 40.37 -68.50
N LEU A 2 15.12 40.76 -67.23
CA LEU A 2 14.12 40.34 -66.22
C LEU A 2 14.22 38.90 -65.69
N ALA A 3 13.91 38.58 -64.43
CA ALA A 3 14.08 39.22 -63.12
C ALA A 3 13.64 38.17 -62.08
N LEU A 4 14.52 37.90 -61.12
CA LEU A 4 14.32 37.51 -59.71
C LEU A 4 12.92 37.05 -59.22
N ALA A 5 12.87 35.84 -58.63
CA ALA A 5 12.19 35.60 -57.35
C ALA A 5 12.70 34.29 -56.71
N LEU A 6 13.55 34.41 -55.68
CA LEU A 6 13.84 33.34 -54.73
C LEU A 6 12.63 33.16 -53.80
N LEU A 7 12.13 31.94 -53.67
CA LEU A 7 11.35 31.52 -52.49
C LEU A 7 12.02 30.30 -51.86
N LEU A 8 12.70 30.55 -50.74
CA LEU A 8 13.09 29.56 -49.76
C LEU A 8 11.84 29.17 -48.95
N ALA A 9 11.44 27.91 -49.01
CA ALA A 9 10.53 27.32 -48.03
C ALA A 9 11.24 26.15 -47.34
N GLY A 10 11.82 26.44 -46.18
CA GLY A 10 12.29 25.43 -45.24
C GLY A 10 11.10 24.85 -44.49
N GLY A 11 11.00 23.52 -44.47
CA GLY A 11 10.04 22.77 -43.66
C GLY A 11 10.78 21.69 -42.89
N ALA A 12 11.33 22.03 -41.73
CA ALA A 12 11.75 21.05 -40.74
C ALA A 12 10.49 20.41 -40.15
N ALA A 13 10.27 19.12 -40.42
CA ALA A 13 9.24 18.35 -39.74
C ALA A 13 9.72 18.02 -38.33
N THR A 14 9.62 18.99 -37.42
CA THR A 14 9.74 18.74 -35.98
C THR A 14 8.47 18.05 -35.49
N GLY A 15 8.63 16.81 -35.03
CA GLY A 15 7.59 16.09 -34.31
C GLY A 15 7.16 16.86 -33.06
N CYS A 16 5.86 16.84 -32.79
CA CYS A 16 5.29 17.25 -31.51
C CYS A 16 4.17 16.24 -31.15
N GLY A 17 4.58 15.03 -30.74
CA GLY A 17 3.77 14.25 -29.83
C GLY A 17 3.83 14.94 -28.47
N GLY A 18 2.74 15.56 -28.05
CA GLY A 18 2.66 16.29 -26.77
C GLY A 18 3.08 15.40 -25.60
N ARG A 19 3.95 15.93 -24.74
CA ARG A 19 4.28 15.31 -23.45
C ARG A 19 2.99 15.09 -22.67
N ALA A 20 2.75 13.86 -22.22
CA ALA A 20 1.74 13.60 -21.20
C ALA A 20 2.12 14.38 -19.94
N THR A 21 1.32 15.37 -19.57
CA THR A 21 1.50 16.14 -18.33
C THR A 21 0.75 15.43 -17.22
N THR A 22 1.46 15.00 -16.18
CA THR A 22 0.86 14.51 -14.94
C THR A 22 0.41 15.71 -14.10
N HIS A 23 -0.89 15.82 -13.82
CA HIS A 23 -1.44 16.92 -13.00
C HIS A 23 -1.07 16.77 -11.51
N HIS A 24 -0.88 17.89 -10.79
CA HIS A 24 -0.05 18.06 -9.58
C HIS A 24 -0.73 17.95 -8.18
N LYS A 25 0.01 17.49 -7.13
CA LYS A 25 0.28 18.08 -5.76
C LYS A 25 0.89 17.03 -4.75
N PRO A 26 1.40 17.44 -3.55
CA PRO A 26 2.80 17.36 -3.09
C PRO A 26 3.41 15.94 -2.91
N GLY A 27 4.72 15.83 -3.18
CA GLY A 27 5.49 14.56 -3.22
C GLY A 27 6.13 14.27 -4.59
N THR A 28 6.06 15.23 -5.53
CA THR A 28 6.51 15.04 -6.91
C THR A 28 8.03 15.08 -7.03
N SER A 29 8.71 13.98 -6.72
CA SER A 29 9.93 13.69 -7.47
C SER A 29 9.51 13.49 -8.92
N HIS A 30 9.90 14.42 -9.78
CA HIS A 30 9.79 14.29 -11.23
C HIS A 30 10.78 13.23 -11.72
N GLU A 31 10.72 12.01 -11.18
CA GLU A 31 11.50 10.92 -11.72
C GLU A 31 10.84 10.50 -13.02
N GLN A 32 11.29 11.15 -14.10
CA GLN A 32 11.04 10.65 -15.44
C GLN A 32 11.72 9.28 -15.52
N ALA A 33 11.00 8.28 -16.03
CA ALA A 33 11.58 6.96 -16.30
C ALA A 33 12.78 7.12 -17.25
N SER A 34 13.98 7.22 -16.70
CA SER A 34 15.23 7.19 -17.47
C SER A 34 15.75 5.76 -17.43
N GLY A 35 15.51 5.00 -18.50
CA GLY A 35 15.93 3.61 -18.61
C GLY A 35 14.81 2.66 -19.05
N SER A 36 15.17 1.40 -19.31
CA SER A 36 14.19 0.37 -19.62
C SER A 36 13.38 0.02 -18.37
N VAL A 37 12.06 -0.03 -18.51
CA VAL A 37 11.12 -0.49 -17.47
C VAL A 37 10.67 -1.93 -17.73
N GLY A 38 11.38 -2.67 -18.59
CA GLY A 38 11.03 -4.04 -18.94
C GLY A 38 9.82 -4.17 -19.89
N THR A 39 9.43 -5.41 -20.16
CA THR A 39 8.39 -5.79 -21.11
C THR A 39 7.19 -6.39 -20.39
N LEU A 40 5.97 -5.95 -20.71
CA LEU A 40 4.77 -6.61 -20.19
C LEU A 40 4.56 -7.95 -20.87
N LEU A 41 4.42 -9.00 -20.07
CA LEU A 41 4.08 -10.33 -20.54
C LEU A 41 2.56 -10.49 -20.61
N PRO A 42 2.05 -11.41 -21.46
CA PRO A 42 0.65 -11.83 -21.41
C PRO A 42 0.28 -12.58 -20.11
N ALA A 43 1.28 -13.18 -19.45
CA ALA A 43 1.11 -13.87 -18.18
C ALA A 43 0.84 -12.90 -17.03
N ALA A 44 0.16 -13.41 -16.01
CA ALA A 44 -0.13 -12.70 -14.77
C ALA A 44 0.28 -13.57 -13.57
N ASP A 45 0.46 -12.94 -12.41
CA ASP A 45 0.62 -13.64 -11.15
C ASP A 45 -0.71 -14.25 -10.66
N ALA A 46 -0.65 -14.95 -9.52
CA ALA A 46 -1.82 -15.60 -8.93
C ALA A 46 -2.94 -14.61 -8.55
N ALA A 47 -2.60 -13.33 -8.35
CA ALA A 47 -3.55 -12.27 -8.01
C ALA A 47 -4.07 -11.52 -9.27
N GLY A 48 -3.67 -11.92 -10.47
CA GLY A 48 -4.12 -11.36 -11.75
C GLY A 48 -3.34 -10.13 -12.22
N HIS A 49 -2.23 -9.77 -11.57
CA HIS A 49 -1.38 -8.67 -12.01
C HIS A 49 -0.47 -9.12 -13.15
N LYS A 50 -0.41 -8.34 -14.23
CA LYS A 50 0.48 -8.63 -15.35
C LYS A 50 1.94 -8.66 -14.91
N LEU A 51 2.71 -9.59 -15.46
CA LEU A 51 4.14 -9.66 -15.22
C LEU A 51 4.90 -8.64 -16.08
N ARG A 52 5.91 -8.01 -15.49
CA ARG A 52 6.84 -7.07 -16.11
C ARG A 52 8.24 -7.67 -16.09
N GLU A 53 8.63 -8.22 -17.23
CA GLU A 53 9.89 -8.93 -17.42
C GLU A 53 11.07 -7.95 -17.52
N VAL A 54 12.10 -8.19 -16.72
CA VAL A 54 13.40 -7.51 -16.79
C VAL A 54 14.54 -8.52 -16.92
N PRO A 55 15.68 -8.14 -17.53
CA PRO A 55 16.87 -9.00 -17.55
C PRO A 55 17.29 -9.40 -16.14
N ALA A 56 17.80 -10.63 -15.96
CA ALA A 56 18.30 -11.10 -14.67
C ALA A 56 19.45 -10.23 -14.13
N GLU A 57 20.29 -9.69 -15.02
CA GLU A 57 21.33 -8.73 -14.66
C GLU A 57 20.70 -7.41 -14.19
N GLY A 58 20.93 -7.06 -12.93
CA GLY A 58 20.39 -5.84 -12.33
C GLY A 58 18.91 -5.90 -11.99
N ALA A 59 18.28 -7.06 -12.06
CA ALA A 59 16.89 -7.24 -11.64
C ALA A 59 16.69 -6.88 -10.16
N PRO A 60 15.49 -6.40 -9.77
CA PRO A 60 15.07 -6.34 -8.38
C PRO A 60 15.18 -7.70 -7.71
N GLU A 61 15.57 -7.70 -6.44
CA GLU A 61 15.56 -8.88 -5.57
C GLU A 61 14.92 -8.54 -4.22
N VAL A 62 14.28 -9.52 -3.59
CA VAL A 62 13.75 -9.41 -2.22
C VAL A 62 14.02 -10.68 -1.43
N GLN A 63 14.36 -10.50 -0.15
CA GLN A 63 14.44 -11.56 0.85
C GLN A 63 13.56 -11.18 2.04
N LEU A 64 12.88 -12.17 2.61
CA LEU A 64 12.02 -11.97 3.78
C LEU A 64 12.65 -12.60 5.01
N SER A 65 12.82 -11.82 6.07
CA SER A 65 13.15 -12.31 7.41
C SER A 65 12.00 -12.04 8.36
N VAL A 66 11.72 -13.00 9.24
CA VAL A 66 10.58 -12.96 10.16
C VAL A 66 11.10 -13.15 11.58
N ARG A 67 10.70 -12.27 12.50
CA ARG A 67 11.07 -12.37 13.92
C ARG A 67 9.84 -12.14 14.79
N PRO A 68 9.61 -12.97 15.82
CA PRO A 68 8.58 -12.68 16.81
C PRO A 68 8.81 -11.30 17.43
N ASP A 69 7.73 -10.56 17.64
CA ASP A 69 7.71 -9.34 18.44
C ASP A 69 7.30 -9.70 19.88
N SER A 70 7.82 -8.98 20.88
CA SER A 70 7.56 -9.30 22.29
C SER A 70 6.17 -8.89 22.77
N GLU A 71 5.54 -7.93 22.10
CA GLU A 71 4.22 -7.42 22.46
C GLU A 71 3.12 -8.12 21.66
N ASP A 72 3.26 -8.15 20.33
CA ASP A 72 2.26 -8.76 19.44
C ASP A 72 2.85 -9.21 18.10
N GLY A 73 2.54 -10.43 17.66
CA GLY A 73 2.82 -10.89 16.30
C GLY A 73 4.31 -10.95 15.93
N TRP A 74 4.65 -10.45 14.73
CA TRP A 74 5.99 -10.57 14.13
C TRP A 74 6.45 -9.31 13.42
N ASN A 75 7.73 -8.99 13.57
CA ASN A 75 8.43 -8.00 12.77
C ASN A 75 9.05 -8.67 11.54
N LEU A 76 8.60 -8.22 10.37
CA LEU A 76 9.09 -8.64 9.06
C LEU A 76 10.12 -7.64 8.55
N GLN A 77 11.25 -8.14 8.04
CA GLN A 77 12.26 -7.35 7.35
C GLN A 77 12.36 -7.79 5.89
N LEU A 78 12.13 -6.87 4.97
CA LEU A 78 12.33 -7.04 3.54
C LEU A 78 13.72 -6.51 3.18
N GLY A 79 14.66 -7.42 2.93
CA GLY A 79 15.97 -7.09 2.37
C GLY A 79 15.87 -7.02 0.85
N VAL A 80 16.05 -5.84 0.27
CA VAL A 80 15.93 -5.63 -1.17
C VAL A 80 17.25 -5.26 -1.84
N LYS A 81 17.42 -5.63 -3.11
CA LYS A 81 18.52 -5.17 -3.98
C LYS A 81 17.96 -4.69 -5.31
N ASN A 82 18.62 -3.70 -5.92
CA ASN A 82 18.20 -3.05 -7.18
C ASN A 82 16.72 -2.63 -7.17
N PHE A 83 16.21 -2.33 -5.98
CA PHE A 83 14.82 -1.97 -5.76
C PHE A 83 14.72 -0.82 -4.75
N ARG A 84 13.85 0.13 -5.02
CA ARG A 84 13.55 1.26 -4.15
C ARG A 84 12.04 1.33 -3.89
N PHE A 85 11.66 1.40 -2.62
CA PHE A 85 10.27 1.68 -2.26
C PHE A 85 9.89 3.11 -2.64
N THR A 86 8.76 3.27 -3.33
CA THR A 86 8.22 4.56 -3.80
C THR A 86 6.76 4.74 -3.38
N PRO A 87 6.46 4.81 -2.06
CA PRO A 87 5.10 5.02 -1.57
C PRO A 87 4.42 6.27 -2.15
N ASP A 88 5.20 7.29 -2.49
CA ASP A 88 4.74 8.56 -3.06
C ASP A 88 4.30 8.45 -4.52
N SER A 89 4.70 7.38 -5.23
CA SER A 89 4.47 7.17 -6.66
C SER A 89 3.52 6.03 -6.98
N THR A 90 3.04 5.28 -5.97
CA THR A 90 2.15 4.12 -6.18
C THR A 90 0.87 4.53 -6.91
N GLY A 91 0.49 3.77 -7.94
CA GLY A 91 -0.57 4.10 -8.90
C GLY A 91 -0.08 4.92 -10.11
N GLY A 92 1.17 5.37 -10.10
CA GLY A 92 1.83 6.06 -11.21
C GLY A 92 2.38 5.12 -12.28
N ALA A 93 3.20 5.65 -13.19
CA ALA A 93 3.89 4.85 -14.20
C ALA A 93 5.03 4.04 -13.59
N ALA A 94 5.34 2.87 -14.16
CA ALA A 94 6.48 2.08 -13.74
C ALA A 94 7.81 2.85 -13.86
N LEU A 95 8.62 2.80 -12.80
CA LEU A 95 9.99 3.30 -12.76
C LEU A 95 10.96 2.11 -12.61
N PRO A 96 12.14 2.12 -13.25
CA PRO A 96 13.07 1.00 -13.17
C PRO A 96 13.45 0.67 -11.71
N GLY A 97 13.22 -0.58 -11.30
CA GLY A 97 13.58 -1.04 -9.96
C GLY A 97 12.92 -0.25 -8.84
N ALA A 98 11.66 0.14 -9.00
CA ALA A 98 10.94 0.87 -7.97
C ALA A 98 9.49 0.39 -7.84
N GLY A 99 8.89 0.68 -6.68
CA GLY A 99 7.48 0.43 -6.41
C GLY A 99 7.19 0.07 -4.96
N HIS A 100 6.42 -0.99 -4.76
CA HIS A 100 5.99 -1.50 -3.46
C HIS A 100 5.97 -3.03 -3.45
N ALA A 101 5.79 -3.66 -2.29
CA ALA A 101 5.61 -5.11 -2.19
C ALA A 101 4.18 -5.46 -1.78
N HIS A 102 3.69 -6.64 -2.15
CA HIS A 102 2.50 -7.22 -1.50
C HIS A 102 2.97 -8.35 -0.58
N LEU A 103 2.36 -8.42 0.60
CA LEU A 103 2.54 -9.49 1.58
C LEU A 103 1.36 -10.45 1.48
N GLU A 104 1.66 -11.73 1.36
CA GLU A 104 0.71 -12.83 1.27
C GLU A 104 0.96 -13.83 2.41
N LEU A 105 -0.13 -14.38 2.96
CA LEU A 105 -0.14 -15.50 3.89
C LEU A 105 -0.83 -16.68 3.19
N ASP A 106 -0.12 -17.78 3.00
CA ASP A 106 -0.59 -18.98 2.28
C ASP A 106 -1.19 -18.65 0.89
N GLY A 107 -0.56 -17.71 0.19
CA GLY A 107 -0.99 -17.26 -1.14
C GLY A 107 -2.17 -16.30 -1.15
N ARG A 108 -2.73 -15.94 0.02
CA ARG A 108 -3.74 -14.89 0.15
C ARG A 108 -3.06 -13.58 0.53
N LYS A 109 -3.24 -12.55 -0.29
CA LYS A 109 -2.77 -11.20 0.03
C LYS A 109 -3.39 -10.68 1.33
N ILE A 110 -2.54 -10.20 2.23
CA ILE A 110 -2.93 -9.60 3.51
C ILE A 110 -2.54 -8.13 3.63
N ALA A 111 -1.49 -7.67 2.94
CA ALA A 111 -1.09 -6.27 2.99
C ALA A 111 -0.33 -5.81 1.74
N ARG A 112 -0.22 -4.48 1.59
CA ARG A 112 0.82 -3.82 0.79
C ARG A 112 1.90 -3.31 1.73
N VAL A 113 3.15 -3.40 1.30
CA VAL A 113 4.32 -3.02 2.09
C VAL A 113 5.10 -1.95 1.32
N TYR A 114 5.27 -0.80 1.98
CA TYR A 114 5.84 0.42 1.39
C TYR A 114 7.25 0.75 1.89
N GLY A 115 7.89 -0.19 2.59
CA GLY A 115 9.21 0.00 3.17
C GLY A 115 9.84 -1.32 3.59
N PRO A 116 11.07 -1.28 4.14
CA PRO A 116 11.81 -2.49 4.49
C PRO A 116 11.28 -3.20 5.73
N TRP A 117 10.38 -2.59 6.50
CA TRP A 117 9.82 -3.17 7.73
C TRP A 117 8.31 -3.22 7.66
N PHE A 118 7.74 -4.31 8.15
CA PHE A 118 6.31 -4.48 8.33
C PHE A 118 6.06 -5.25 9.63
N HIS A 119 5.09 -4.80 10.41
CA HIS A 119 4.66 -5.51 11.61
C HIS A 119 3.39 -6.28 11.28
N LEU A 120 3.43 -7.60 11.43
CA LEU A 120 2.32 -8.51 11.20
C LEU A 120 1.68 -8.88 12.55
N PRO A 121 0.47 -8.37 12.85
CA PRO A 121 -0.22 -8.67 14.11
C PRO A 121 -0.53 -10.16 14.25
N ALA A 122 -0.51 -10.69 15.49
CA ALA A 122 -0.82 -12.11 15.71
C ALA A 122 -2.24 -12.47 15.27
N ALA A 123 -3.20 -11.54 15.42
CA ALA A 123 -4.60 -11.72 15.04
C ALA A 123 -4.80 -12.01 13.54
N GLN A 124 -3.84 -11.63 12.69
CA GLN A 124 -3.91 -11.86 11.24
C GLN A 124 -3.34 -13.20 10.79
N VAL A 125 -2.79 -13.99 11.72
CA VAL A 125 -2.17 -15.28 11.43
C VAL A 125 -2.91 -16.36 12.22
N PRO A 126 -3.64 -17.26 11.54
CA PRO A 126 -4.26 -18.40 12.20
C PRO A 126 -3.24 -19.25 12.97
N GLU A 127 -3.70 -20.08 13.90
CA GLU A 127 -2.81 -21.02 14.58
C GLU A 127 -2.21 -22.03 13.59
N GLY A 128 -0.92 -22.32 13.75
CA GLY A 128 -0.23 -23.36 12.99
C GLY A 128 0.89 -22.83 12.11
N ALA A 129 1.33 -23.67 11.17
CA ALA A 129 2.41 -23.34 10.25
C ALA A 129 1.86 -22.71 8.97
N HIS A 130 2.45 -21.58 8.60
CA HIS A 130 2.07 -20.76 7.45
C HIS A 130 3.29 -20.40 6.63
N THR A 131 3.04 -20.05 5.36
CA THR A 131 4.05 -19.50 4.46
C THR A 131 3.74 -18.03 4.21
N LEU A 132 4.67 -17.16 4.57
CA LEU A 132 4.66 -15.77 4.14
C LEU A 132 5.37 -15.64 2.80
N THR A 133 4.79 -14.88 1.88
CA THR A 133 5.41 -14.50 0.62
C THR A 133 5.33 -13.00 0.44
N VAL A 134 6.45 -12.37 0.08
CA VAL A 134 6.50 -10.98 -0.38
C VAL A 134 6.85 -10.96 -1.85
N ARG A 135 6.09 -10.23 -2.65
CA ARG A 135 6.33 -10.05 -4.09
C ARG A 135 6.49 -8.58 -4.42
N LEU A 136 7.44 -8.23 -5.29
CA LEU A 136 7.70 -6.86 -5.70
C LEU A 136 6.85 -6.44 -6.90
N TYR A 137 6.28 -5.25 -6.83
CA TYR A 137 5.45 -4.64 -7.85
C TYR A 137 5.99 -3.27 -8.24
N ALA A 138 5.83 -2.92 -9.50
CA ALA A 138 6.04 -1.56 -9.98
C ALA A 138 4.93 -0.62 -9.49
N ASP A 139 5.16 0.68 -9.61
CA ASP A 139 4.17 1.72 -9.25
C ASP A 139 2.85 1.58 -10.02
N ASP A 140 2.86 1.03 -11.24
CA ASP A 140 1.66 0.78 -12.05
C ASP A 140 0.93 -0.54 -11.69
N HIS A 141 1.31 -1.17 -10.57
CA HIS A 141 0.81 -2.46 -10.06
C HIS A 141 1.14 -3.69 -10.94
N THR A 142 2.08 -3.59 -11.86
CA THR A 142 2.61 -4.78 -12.57
C THR A 142 3.64 -5.50 -11.69
N ALA A 143 3.62 -6.82 -11.66
CA ALA A 143 4.55 -7.61 -10.86
C ALA A 143 5.91 -7.67 -11.56
N TRP A 144 6.99 -7.30 -10.87
CA TRP A 144 8.34 -7.47 -11.42
C TRP A 144 8.62 -8.96 -11.64
N ALA A 145 9.23 -9.30 -12.78
CA ALA A 145 9.50 -10.69 -13.14
C ALA A 145 10.87 -10.86 -13.81
N VAL A 146 11.46 -12.02 -13.58
CA VAL A 146 12.69 -12.48 -14.24
C VAL A 146 12.44 -13.89 -14.76
N SER A 147 12.74 -14.11 -16.04
CA SER A 147 12.48 -15.38 -16.74
C SER A 147 11.03 -15.86 -16.59
N GLY A 148 10.08 -14.93 -16.66
CA GLY A 148 8.65 -15.19 -16.54
C GLY A 148 8.17 -15.54 -15.13
N LYS A 149 9.03 -15.44 -14.10
CA LYS A 149 8.67 -15.70 -12.71
C LYS A 149 8.63 -14.40 -11.92
N PRO A 150 7.63 -14.21 -11.04
CA PRO A 150 7.61 -13.04 -10.17
C PRO A 150 8.86 -12.94 -9.29
N VAL A 151 9.30 -11.71 -9.04
CA VAL A 151 10.34 -11.42 -8.05
C VAL A 151 9.70 -11.46 -6.68
N GLU A 152 9.98 -12.53 -5.94
CA GLU A 152 9.39 -12.79 -4.62
C GLU A 152 10.39 -13.46 -3.68
N GLY A 153 10.07 -13.39 -2.38
CA GLY A 153 10.79 -14.07 -1.31
C GLY A 153 9.80 -14.63 -0.30
N SER A 154 10.11 -15.78 0.30
CA SER A 154 9.22 -16.44 1.25
C SER A 154 9.92 -16.82 2.54
N ALA A 155 9.14 -16.93 3.61
CA ALA A 155 9.60 -17.40 4.90
C ALA A 155 8.50 -18.20 5.61
N GLN A 156 8.92 -19.21 6.37
CA GLN A 156 8.00 -19.96 7.23
C GLN A 156 7.68 -19.16 8.49
N LEU A 157 6.43 -19.26 8.91
CA LEU A 157 5.92 -18.68 10.15
C LEU A 157 5.13 -19.74 10.90
N THR A 158 5.32 -19.87 12.21
CA THR A 158 4.47 -20.72 13.04
C THR A 158 3.81 -19.89 14.13
N ALA A 159 2.50 -19.78 14.07
CA ALA A 159 1.70 -19.13 15.10
C ALA A 159 1.41 -20.12 16.24
N PRO A 160 1.66 -19.74 17.51
CA PRO A 160 1.36 -20.60 18.64
C PRO A 160 -0.15 -20.70 18.87
N ALA A 161 -0.58 -21.81 19.47
CA ALA A 161 -1.94 -21.97 19.96
C ALA A 161 -2.33 -20.83 20.92
N PRO A 162 -3.57 -20.33 20.89
CA PRO A 162 -4.06 -19.38 21.88
C PRO A 162 -4.04 -20.07 23.26
N GLY A 163 -3.01 -19.80 24.06
CA GLY A 163 -2.85 -20.44 25.38
C GLY A 163 -1.44 -20.53 25.97
N ARG A 164 -0.38 -20.02 25.33
CA ARG A 164 0.93 -19.85 25.98
C ARG A 164 1.52 -18.48 25.70
N SER A 165 0.99 -17.48 26.39
CA SER A 165 1.77 -16.29 26.75
C SER A 165 2.96 -16.76 27.61
N GLY A 166 4.17 -16.73 27.03
CA GLY A 166 5.40 -16.77 27.81
C GLY A 166 5.39 -15.58 28.75
N GLY A 167 5.29 -15.86 30.05
CA GLY A 167 5.14 -14.81 31.06
C GLY A 167 6.40 -13.97 31.20
N HIS A 168 6.23 -12.65 31.27
CA HIS A 168 7.01 -11.80 32.18
C HIS A 168 6.06 -10.78 32.80
N GLY A 169 5.97 -10.84 34.13
CA GLY A 169 5.07 -10.00 34.91
C GLY A 169 5.60 -8.59 35.08
N HIS A 170 4.69 -7.63 35.01
CA HIS A 170 4.82 -6.39 35.74
C HIS A 170 3.69 -6.33 36.77
N GLY A 171 4.10 -6.10 38.01
CA GLY A 171 3.33 -6.33 39.21
C GLY A 171 2.14 -5.40 39.40
N ASP A 172 1.29 -5.85 40.31
CA ASP A 172 0.10 -5.19 40.82
C ASP A 172 0.32 -3.72 41.19
N SER A 173 -0.55 -2.84 40.71
CA SER A 173 -1.17 -1.73 41.46
C SER A 173 -2.32 -1.10 40.65
N PRO A 174 -3.34 -0.53 41.33
CA PRO A 174 -4.70 -1.00 41.15
C PRO A 174 -5.54 -0.21 40.15
N SER A 175 -6.59 -0.91 39.72
CA SER A 175 -7.77 -0.48 39.00
C SER A 175 -8.40 0.80 39.56
N THR A 176 -8.56 1.80 38.71
CA THR A 176 -9.68 2.76 38.78
C THR A 176 -10.55 2.57 37.54
N GLN A 177 -11.78 2.12 37.78
CA GLN A 177 -12.85 1.92 36.80
C GLN A 177 -13.39 3.29 36.27
N PRO A 178 -13.92 3.35 35.03
CA PRO A 178 -13.82 4.50 34.12
C PRO A 178 -14.95 5.54 34.22
N PRO A 179 -14.81 6.73 33.59
CA PRO A 179 -15.94 7.58 33.31
C PRO A 179 -16.77 7.05 32.12
N ALA A 180 -18.07 7.32 32.18
CA ALA A 180 -19.12 6.99 31.22
C ALA A 180 -18.87 7.59 29.81
N PRO A 181 -19.58 7.14 28.75
CA PRO A 181 -19.21 7.43 27.36
C PRO A 181 -19.49 8.90 27.02
N GLY A 182 -18.47 9.73 27.13
CA GLY A 182 -18.33 10.91 26.28
C GLY A 182 -17.80 10.42 24.94
N GLN A 183 -18.48 10.76 23.84
CA GLN A 183 -17.93 10.53 22.52
C GLN A 183 -16.55 11.19 22.46
N GLU A 184 -15.51 10.37 22.34
CA GLU A 184 -14.15 10.83 22.18
C GLU A 184 -14.12 11.63 20.88
N GLN A 185 -14.18 12.96 21.02
CA GLN A 185 -14.23 13.88 19.91
C GLN A 185 -12.90 13.76 19.18
N ALA A 186 -12.89 13.05 18.06
CA ALA A 186 -11.71 12.96 17.23
C ALA A 186 -11.25 14.37 16.84
N ASP A 187 -9.95 14.63 16.96
CA ASP A 187 -9.31 15.89 16.54
C ASP A 187 -9.59 16.19 15.06
N ARG A 188 -9.78 15.14 14.26
CA ARG A 188 -10.07 15.21 12.84
C ARG A 188 -11.14 14.22 12.40
N THR A 189 -11.98 14.64 11.45
CA THR A 189 -12.94 13.76 10.77
C THR A 189 -12.61 13.70 9.27
N VAL A 190 -12.54 12.49 8.72
CA VAL A 190 -12.43 12.23 7.28
C VAL A 190 -13.73 11.62 6.81
N VAL A 191 -14.45 12.32 5.92
CA VAL A 191 -15.75 11.87 5.39
C VAL A 191 -15.53 11.25 4.01
N ILE A 192 -16.02 10.02 3.83
CA ILE A 192 -15.81 9.23 2.61
C ILE A 192 -17.14 8.61 2.18
N THR A 193 -17.41 8.60 0.88
CA THR A 193 -18.59 7.98 0.27
C THR A 193 -18.14 7.03 -0.85
N VAL A 194 -18.66 5.81 -0.85
CA VAL A 194 -18.52 4.83 -1.92
C VAL A 194 -19.85 4.69 -2.63
N ARG A 195 -19.87 4.96 -3.94
CA ARG A 195 -21.04 4.75 -4.81
C ARG A 195 -20.62 4.19 -6.15
N ASP A 196 -21.28 3.13 -6.61
CA ASP A 196 -21.03 2.46 -7.89
C ASP A 196 -19.53 2.14 -8.10
N GLY A 197 -18.85 1.68 -7.03
CA GLY A 197 -17.42 1.37 -7.04
C GLY A 197 -16.49 2.59 -7.08
N LYS A 198 -17.00 3.81 -6.93
CA LYS A 198 -16.22 5.05 -6.91
C LYS A 198 -16.17 5.64 -5.51
N VAL A 199 -14.99 6.09 -5.10
CA VAL A 199 -14.74 6.73 -3.81
C VAL A 199 -14.76 8.25 -3.98
N SER A 200 -15.47 8.95 -3.08
CA SER A 200 -15.56 10.40 -3.00
C SER A 200 -15.29 10.88 -1.56
N PRO A 201 -14.36 11.84 -1.32
CA PRO A 201 -13.44 12.39 -2.32
C PRO A 201 -12.53 11.31 -2.91
N ALA A 202 -11.90 11.62 -4.05
CA ALA A 202 -10.95 10.68 -4.65
C ALA A 202 -9.86 10.32 -3.61
N PRO A 203 -9.41 9.03 -3.55
CA PRO A 203 -8.47 8.59 -2.54
C PRO A 203 -7.21 9.46 -2.53
N ALA A 204 -6.89 10.00 -1.37
CA ALA A 204 -5.77 10.89 -1.16
C ALA A 204 -5.12 10.63 0.20
N ARG A 205 -4.03 11.35 0.47
CA ARG A 205 -3.35 11.30 1.76
C ARG A 205 -3.95 12.26 2.75
N THR A 206 -4.23 11.76 3.93
CA THR A 206 -4.60 12.51 5.11
C THR A 206 -3.42 12.50 6.07
N GLU A 207 -2.74 13.64 6.19
CA GLU A 207 -1.64 13.80 7.14
C GLU A 207 -2.17 13.95 8.56
N LEU A 208 -1.63 13.19 9.50
CA LEU A 208 -1.98 13.20 10.92
C LEU A 208 -0.69 13.36 11.74
N ARG A 209 -0.79 14.01 12.90
CA ARG A 209 0.28 13.98 13.90
C ARG A 209 0.22 12.69 14.70
N ARG A 210 1.39 12.19 15.13
CA ARG A 210 1.43 11.09 16.09
C ARG A 210 0.62 11.45 17.35
N GLY A 211 -0.31 10.59 17.73
CA GLY A 211 -1.23 10.76 18.86
C GLY A 211 -2.52 11.52 18.53
N GLU A 212 -2.72 11.99 17.31
CA GLU A 212 -3.95 12.67 16.87
C GLU A 212 -5.12 11.68 16.75
N GLY A 213 -6.28 12.02 17.30
CA GLY A 213 -7.51 11.25 17.13
C GLY A 213 -8.16 11.52 15.77
N VAL A 214 -8.45 10.46 15.00
CA VAL A 214 -9.14 10.56 13.70
C VAL A 214 -10.41 9.71 13.66
N ALA A 215 -11.50 10.30 13.18
CA ALA A 215 -12.76 9.63 12.88
C ALA A 215 -12.92 9.46 11.37
N LEU A 216 -12.98 8.21 10.92
CA LEU A 216 -13.27 7.82 9.54
C LEU A 216 -14.78 7.61 9.41
N ARG A 217 -15.46 8.55 8.78
CA ARG A 217 -16.91 8.51 8.58
C ARG A 217 -17.22 8.09 7.16
N VAL A 218 -17.70 6.86 6.99
CA VAL A 218 -17.81 6.19 5.68
C VAL A 218 -19.26 5.82 5.40
N THR A 219 -19.74 6.13 4.21
CA THR A 219 -21.02 5.62 3.67
C THR A 219 -20.73 4.82 2.41
N SER A 220 -21.25 3.59 2.31
CA SER A 220 -21.14 2.74 1.12
C SER A 220 -22.52 2.38 0.59
N ASP A 221 -22.72 2.34 -0.73
CA ASP A 221 -23.96 1.88 -1.36
C ASP A 221 -24.11 0.35 -1.36
N ARG A 222 -23.06 -0.38 -0.96
CA ARG A 222 -23.04 -1.83 -0.78
C ARG A 222 -22.55 -2.19 0.62
N ALA A 223 -23.01 -3.36 1.10
CA ALA A 223 -22.47 -3.93 2.33
C ALA A 223 -21.00 -4.33 2.11
N ASP A 224 -20.12 -3.95 3.03
CA ASP A 224 -18.69 -4.24 2.99
C ASP A 224 -18.10 -4.12 4.42
N THR A 225 -16.79 -4.19 4.55
CA THR A 225 -16.06 -3.96 5.81
C THR A 225 -15.02 -2.87 5.59
N LEU A 226 -15.04 -1.83 6.42
CA LEU A 226 -13.98 -0.84 6.49
C LEU A 226 -12.79 -1.47 7.22
N HIS A 227 -11.60 -1.39 6.63
CA HIS A 227 -10.37 -1.90 7.24
C HIS A 227 -9.29 -0.81 7.25
N VAL A 228 -8.64 -0.61 8.41
CA VAL A 228 -7.46 0.27 8.54
C VAL A 228 -6.22 -0.58 8.73
N HIS A 229 -5.43 -0.70 7.66
CA HIS A 229 -4.19 -1.48 7.67
C HIS A 229 -3.22 -0.92 8.71
N GLY A 230 -2.58 -1.80 9.48
CA GLY A 230 -1.62 -1.42 10.52
C GLY A 230 -2.25 -0.91 11.83
N TYR A 231 -3.57 -0.75 11.94
CA TYR A 231 -4.25 -0.51 13.22
C TYR A 231 -5.15 -1.68 13.66
N ASP A 232 -5.35 -2.67 12.79
CA ASP A 232 -6.23 -3.82 13.02
C ASP A 232 -7.63 -3.39 13.47
N LYS A 233 -8.13 -2.32 12.84
CA LYS A 233 -9.47 -1.80 13.08
C LYS A 233 -10.35 -2.12 11.89
N GLU A 234 -11.39 -2.88 12.17
CA GLU A 234 -12.45 -3.17 11.21
C GLU A 234 -13.79 -2.61 11.70
N LEU A 235 -14.62 -2.19 10.74
CA LEU A 235 -15.99 -1.80 11.02
C LEU A 235 -16.89 -2.27 9.88
N ALA A 236 -17.96 -2.97 10.21
CA ALA A 236 -18.99 -3.33 9.24
C ALA A 236 -19.58 -2.05 8.62
N LEU A 237 -19.70 -2.03 7.29
CA LEU A 237 -20.35 -0.98 6.52
C LEU A 237 -21.70 -1.52 6.00
N PRO A 238 -22.84 -1.24 6.65
CA PRO A 238 -24.13 -1.60 6.09
C PRO A 238 -24.44 -0.75 4.85
N ALA A 239 -25.06 -1.36 3.83
CA ALA A 239 -25.44 -0.67 2.61
C ALA A 239 -26.35 0.55 2.89
N GLY A 240 -25.97 1.71 2.36
CA GLY A 240 -26.70 2.97 2.47
C GLY A 240 -26.63 3.65 3.85
N GLN A 241 -25.93 3.08 4.82
CA GLN A 241 -25.80 3.65 6.17
C GLN A 241 -24.41 4.24 6.38
N GLU A 242 -24.37 5.34 7.12
CA GLU A 242 -23.11 5.93 7.57
C GLU A 242 -22.59 5.15 8.78
N ALA A 243 -21.30 4.82 8.75
CA ALA A 243 -20.59 4.19 9.86
C ALA A 243 -19.35 5.01 10.20
N THR A 244 -18.97 5.06 11.48
CA THR A 244 -17.80 5.83 11.94
C THR A 244 -16.85 4.93 12.72
N LEU A 245 -15.59 4.89 12.28
CA LEU A 245 -14.48 4.24 12.98
C LEU A 245 -13.55 5.32 13.52
N THR A 246 -13.34 5.33 14.84
CA THR A 246 -12.38 6.25 15.49
C THR A 246 -11.10 5.50 15.85
N LEU A 247 -9.95 6.12 15.61
CA LEU A 247 -8.65 5.62 16.05
C LEU A 247 -7.72 6.76 16.47
N THR A 248 -6.77 6.45 17.35
CA THR A 248 -5.65 7.34 17.70
C THR A 248 -4.46 7.01 16.82
N ALA A 249 -3.89 8.00 16.14
CA ALA A 249 -2.76 7.83 15.23
C ALA A 249 -1.43 7.67 15.98
N ASP A 250 -1.26 6.63 16.79
CA ASP A 250 -0.09 6.43 17.67
C ASP A 250 1.14 5.79 16.99
N ARG A 251 0.96 5.23 15.78
CA ARG A 251 2.01 4.61 14.95
C ARG A 251 2.40 5.55 13.81
N THR A 252 3.70 5.88 13.69
CA THR A 252 4.23 6.64 12.53
C THR A 252 4.29 5.76 11.29
N GLY A 253 3.91 6.28 10.12
CA GLY A 253 3.91 5.51 8.87
C GLY A 253 2.81 5.94 7.90
N LEU A 254 2.68 5.17 6.82
CA LEU A 254 1.60 5.32 5.83
C LEU A 254 0.66 4.11 5.94
N PHE A 255 -0.61 4.36 6.23
CA PHE A 255 -1.62 3.33 6.50
C PHE A 255 -2.76 3.45 5.50
N GLU A 256 -3.08 2.38 4.79
CA GLU A 256 -4.17 2.36 3.82
C GLU A 256 -5.50 2.07 4.54
N VAL A 257 -6.51 2.86 4.23
CA VAL A 257 -7.90 2.60 4.64
C VAL A 257 -8.62 2.09 3.41
N GLU A 258 -9.20 0.90 3.48
CA GLU A 258 -9.88 0.28 2.33
C GLU A 258 -11.21 -0.37 2.72
N THR A 259 -12.00 -0.75 1.72
CA THR A 259 -13.04 -1.76 1.89
C THR A 259 -12.46 -3.15 1.66
N HIS A 260 -12.78 -4.10 2.53
CA HIS A 260 -12.17 -5.43 2.55
C HIS A 260 -12.61 -6.32 1.39
N GLU A 261 -13.92 -6.36 1.12
CA GLU A 261 -14.49 -7.24 0.11
C GLU A 261 -14.31 -6.64 -1.28
N SER A 262 -14.64 -5.35 -1.44
CA SER A 262 -14.50 -4.67 -2.74
C SER A 262 -13.07 -4.19 -3.05
N ARG A 263 -12.16 -4.25 -2.07
CA ARG A 263 -10.74 -3.84 -2.18
C ARG A 263 -10.56 -2.43 -2.72
N LEU A 264 -11.45 -1.52 -2.33
CA LEU A 264 -11.40 -0.12 -2.73
C LEU A 264 -10.58 0.67 -1.71
N VAL A 265 -9.50 1.30 -2.17
CA VAL A 265 -8.74 2.24 -1.34
C VAL A 265 -9.58 3.49 -1.12
N LEU A 266 -9.81 3.84 0.15
CA LEU A 266 -10.65 4.96 0.56
C LEU A 266 -9.81 6.22 0.83
N THR A 267 -8.72 6.07 1.58
CA THR A 267 -7.76 7.14 1.91
C THR A 267 -6.46 6.48 2.37
N GLN A 268 -5.37 7.25 2.43
CA GLN A 268 -4.15 6.86 3.12
C GLN A 268 -3.90 7.79 4.30
N LEU A 269 -3.64 7.25 5.49
CA LEU A 269 -3.29 8.02 6.68
C LEU A 269 -1.76 8.10 6.77
N LEU A 270 -1.21 9.31 6.71
CA LEU A 270 0.22 9.56 6.84
C LEU A 270 0.50 10.16 8.20
N VAL A 271 1.03 9.35 9.12
CA VAL A 271 1.28 9.75 10.51
C VAL A 271 2.75 10.14 10.67
N ARG A 272 2.99 11.37 11.12
CA ARG A 272 4.32 11.93 11.37
C ARG A 272 4.49 12.46 12.79
#